data_AF-A0A8R1IMF0-F1
#
_entry.id   AF-A0A8R1IMF0-F1
#
_cell.length_a   1.000
_cell.length_b   1.000
_cell.length_c   1.000
_cell.angle_alpha   90.00
_cell.angle_beta   90.00
_cell.angle_gamma   90.00
#
_symmetry.space_group_name_H-M   'P 1'
#
loop_
_entity.id
_entity.type
_entity.pdbx_description
1 polymer ?
#
loop_
_entity_poly.entity_id
_entity_poly.type
_entity_poly.pdbx_seq_one_letter_code
_entity_poly.pdbx_strand_id
1 'polypeptide(L)'
;MSSAGDQLREINSFFSCVLTCLLYVLGATVGFYRGDLIYTHFNSIVAIFALFSVLTMAFLIFSYHLGTGNSVTTINEIWFGVETHPKILDIDLKSFIKTRFTMVIWPLYIISALYFQKIAYGKVSNSLLCLSLTQILYISHFHWSEDLYLNSLDSKRSSCGFYRLWADFVLAPVIYTAPITVISHYHLGTVGLISNCIFSTIAVASIIFTA
;
A
#
# COMPACT_ATOMS: atom_id res chain seq x y z
N MET A 1 4.18 -27.11 12.44
CA MET A 1 2.87 -26.44 12.60
C MET A 1 3.05 -25.39 13.68
N SER A 2 2.69 -24.12 13.47
CA SER A 2 2.61 -23.19 14.60
C SER A 2 1.57 -23.77 15.56
N SER A 3 1.94 -23.93 16.84
CA SER A 3 1.08 -24.55 17.87
C SER A 3 -0.14 -23.70 18.23
N ALA A 4 -0.22 -22.46 17.73
CA ALA A 4 -1.38 -21.60 17.90
C ALA A 4 -2.42 -21.98 16.83
N GLY A 5 -3.58 -22.49 17.26
CA GLY A 5 -4.72 -22.76 16.38
C GLY A 5 -5.25 -21.51 15.67
N ASP A 6 -6.36 -21.64 14.95
CA ASP A 6 -6.96 -20.53 14.19
C ASP A 6 -7.30 -19.35 15.12
N GLN A 7 -6.67 -18.20 14.86
CA GLN A 7 -6.93 -16.95 15.56
C GLN A 7 -7.95 -16.12 14.78
N LEU A 8 -9.07 -15.80 15.42
CA LEU A 8 -10.03 -14.81 14.89
C LEU A 8 -9.40 -13.42 14.97
N ARG A 9 -9.51 -12.65 13.90
CA ARG A 9 -9.02 -11.27 13.81
C ARG A 9 -10.13 -10.36 13.32
N GLU A 10 -10.22 -9.18 13.92
CA GLU A 10 -11.11 -8.14 13.44
C GLU A 10 -10.60 -7.55 12.11
N ILE A 11 -11.49 -7.49 11.13
CA ILE A 11 -11.22 -7.07 9.76
C ILE A 11 -11.97 -5.75 9.55
N ASN A 12 -11.24 -4.67 9.27
CA ASN A 12 -11.81 -3.33 9.10
C ASN A 12 -10.98 -2.47 8.13
N SER A 13 -10.27 -3.10 7.20
CA SER A 13 -9.36 -2.38 6.31
C SER A 13 -10.09 -1.52 5.29
N PHE A 14 -11.22 -2.01 4.78
CA PHE A 14 -12.02 -1.29 3.80
C PHE A 14 -12.51 0.06 4.34
N PHE A 15 -13.21 0.08 5.48
CA PHE A 15 -13.71 1.33 6.04
C PHE A 15 -12.57 2.24 6.49
N SER A 16 -11.47 1.69 7.02
CA SER A 16 -10.28 2.47 7.38
C SER A 16 -9.65 3.16 6.15
N CYS A 17 -9.54 2.46 5.02
CA CYS A 17 -9.03 3.04 3.77
C CYS A 17 -9.95 4.14 3.24
N VAL A 18 -11.26 3.87 3.18
CA VAL A 18 -12.27 4.86 2.74
C VAL A 18 -12.24 6.09 3.63
N LEU A 19 -12.23 5.92 4.95
CA LEU A 19 -12.17 7.02 5.91
C LEU A 19 -10.90 7.85 5.71
N THR A 20 -9.75 7.22 5.55
CA THR A 20 -8.48 7.93 5.32
C THR A 20 -8.51 8.75 4.03
N CYS A 21 -9.04 8.16 2.94
CA CYS A 21 -9.20 8.88 1.67
C CYS A 21 -10.19 10.04 1.78
N LEU A 22 -11.31 9.86 2.49
CA LEU A 22 -12.30 10.91 2.73
C LEU A 22 -11.70 12.05 3.55
N LEU A 23 -11.00 11.74 4.64
CA LEU A 23 -10.30 12.74 5.45
C LEU A 23 -9.25 13.50 4.63
N TYR A 24 -8.57 12.82 3.71
CA TYR A 24 -7.62 13.46 2.81
C TYR A 24 -8.31 14.46 1.86
N VAL A 25 -9.37 14.02 1.18
CA VAL A 25 -10.14 14.89 0.26
C VAL A 25 -10.78 16.06 1.02
N LEU A 26 -11.41 15.79 2.16
CA LEU A 26 -12.04 16.82 2.99
C LEU A 26 -11.01 17.84 3.47
N GLY A 27 -9.86 17.39 3.98
CA GLY A 27 -8.78 18.27 4.42
C GLY A 27 -8.25 19.17 3.31
N ALA A 28 -8.10 18.63 2.10
CA ALA A 28 -7.73 19.40 0.91
C ALA A 28 -8.82 20.41 0.50
N THR A 29 -10.11 20.04 0.56
CA THR A 29 -11.22 20.94 0.20
C THR A 29 -11.44 22.08 1.19
N VAL A 30 -11.20 21.84 2.48
CA VAL A 30 -11.23 22.87 3.54
C VAL A 30 -10.03 23.82 3.42
N GLY A 31 -8.96 23.39 2.73
CA GLY A 31 -7.76 24.19 2.51
C GLY A 31 -6.70 24.06 3.61
N PHE A 32 -6.75 23.00 4.43
CA PHE A 32 -5.67 22.73 5.40
C PHE A 32 -4.32 22.49 4.73
N TYR A 33 -4.33 21.92 3.53
CA TYR A 33 -3.16 21.68 2.70
C TYR A 33 -3.56 21.59 1.23
N ARG A 34 -2.58 21.61 0.33
CA ARG A 34 -2.82 21.46 -1.11
C ARG A 34 -3.12 19.99 -1.45
N GLY A 35 -4.13 19.74 -2.28
CA GLY A 35 -4.52 18.37 -2.66
C GLY A 35 -3.47 17.58 -3.44
N ASP A 36 -2.46 18.24 -4.01
CA ASP A 36 -1.34 17.62 -4.74
C ASP A 36 -0.13 17.26 -3.84
N LEU A 37 -0.21 17.48 -2.53
CA LEU A 37 0.90 17.35 -1.58
C LEU A 37 1.64 16.00 -1.65
N ILE A 38 0.89 14.89 -1.61
CA ILE A 38 1.48 13.54 -1.58
C ILE A 38 2.21 13.25 -2.88
N TYR A 39 1.65 13.65 -4.02
CA TYR A 39 2.25 13.49 -5.33
C TYR A 39 3.55 14.29 -5.46
N THR A 40 3.53 15.57 -5.07
CA THR A 40 4.69 16.46 -5.16
C THR A 40 5.85 16.04 -4.26
N HIS A 41 5.56 15.55 -3.05
CA HIS A 41 6.58 15.15 -2.07
C HIS A 41 6.79 13.64 -1.98
N PHE A 42 6.36 12.88 -2.99
CA PHE A 42 6.38 11.42 -2.93
C PHE A 42 7.77 10.83 -2.68
N ASN A 43 8.81 11.39 -3.32
CA ASN A 43 10.19 10.95 -3.10
C ASN A 43 10.62 11.10 -1.64
N SER A 44 10.23 12.20 -0.98
CA SER A 44 10.50 12.43 0.43
C SER A 44 9.71 11.46 1.32
N ILE A 45 8.45 11.18 0.97
CA ILE A 45 7.61 10.19 1.69
C ILE A 45 8.24 8.79 1.60
N VAL A 46 8.68 8.38 0.40
CA VAL A 46 9.35 7.09 0.19
C VAL A 46 10.67 7.01 0.97
N ALA A 47 11.44 8.10 1.05
CA ALA A 47 12.65 8.14 1.87
C ALA A 47 12.34 7.98 3.37
N ILE A 48 11.26 8.60 3.85
CA ILE A 48 10.78 8.43 5.23
C ILE A 48 10.32 6.98 5.46
N PHE A 49 9.63 6.37 4.51
CA PHE A 49 9.24 4.95 4.57
C PHE A 49 10.45 4.01 4.56
N ALA A 50 11.49 4.32 3.80
CA ALA A 50 12.75 3.58 3.85
C ALA A 50 13.38 3.65 5.25
N LEU A 51 13.41 4.84 5.86
CA LEU A 51 13.85 4.99 7.25
C LEU A 51 12.98 4.18 8.22
N PHE A 52 11.66 4.26 8.10
CA PHE A 52 10.74 3.46 8.93
C PHE A 52 10.95 1.96 8.77
N SER A 53 11.27 1.47 7.58
CA SER A 53 11.54 0.04 7.37
C SER A 53 12.77 -0.43 8.15
N VAL A 54 13.84 0.38 8.18
CA VAL A 54 15.07 0.11 8.93
C VAL A 54 14.81 0.23 10.44
N LEU A 55 14.10 1.27 10.88
CA LEU A 55 13.75 1.47 12.28
C LEU A 55 12.84 0.35 12.82
N THR A 56 11.85 -0.07 12.03
CA THR A 56 10.96 -1.18 12.38
C THR A 56 11.76 -2.48 12.51
N MET A 57 12.72 -2.72 11.61
CA MET A 57 13.58 -3.89 11.72
C MET A 57 14.47 -3.84 12.97
N ALA A 58 15.09 -2.69 13.26
CA ALA A 58 15.89 -2.51 14.47
C ALA A 58 15.05 -2.71 15.73
N PHE A 59 13.83 -2.19 15.75
CA PHE A 59 12.87 -2.38 16.84
C PHE A 59 12.49 -3.86 17.02
N LEU A 60 12.28 -4.60 15.93
CA LEU A 60 12.01 -6.04 16.01
C LEU A 60 13.20 -6.81 16.56
N ILE A 61 14.43 -6.53 16.11
CA ILE A 61 15.65 -7.16 16.65
C ILE A 61 15.80 -6.89 18.15
N PHE A 62 15.54 -5.66 18.58
CA PHE A 62 15.56 -5.27 19.99
C PHE A 62 14.48 -6.02 20.79
N SER A 63 13.27 -6.11 20.24
CA SER A 63 12.16 -6.83 20.85
C SER A 63 12.45 -8.34 20.96
N TYR A 64 13.12 -8.94 19.99
CA TYR A 64 13.54 -10.35 20.03
C TYR A 64 14.58 -10.60 21.12
N HIS A 65 15.55 -9.69 21.27
CA HIS A 65 16.56 -9.77 22.33
C HIS A 65 15.96 -9.67 23.74
N LEU A 66 14.96 -8.80 23.93
CA LEU A 66 14.36 -8.56 25.25
C LEU A 66 13.23 -9.55 25.61
N GLY A 67 12.43 -9.96 24.62
CA GLY A 67 11.18 -10.67 24.87
C GLY A 67 11.29 -12.18 24.76
N THR A 68 11.77 -12.68 23.63
CA THR A 68 11.63 -14.11 23.27
C THR A 68 12.88 -14.94 23.56
N GLY A 69 14.02 -14.29 23.88
CA GLY A 69 15.31 -14.96 24.07
C GLY A 69 15.93 -15.48 22.76
N ASN A 70 15.31 -15.19 21.62
CA ASN A 70 15.87 -15.48 20.30
C ASN A 70 16.82 -14.35 19.91
N SER A 71 18.11 -14.65 19.81
CA SER A 71 19.09 -13.74 19.23
C SER A 71 19.08 -13.89 17.71
N VAL A 72 18.95 -12.76 17.01
CA VAL A 72 19.22 -12.70 15.58
C VAL A 72 20.73 -12.72 15.40
N THR A 73 21.27 -13.80 14.87
CA THR A 73 22.72 -14.06 14.77
C THR A 73 23.22 -14.00 13.34
N THR A 74 22.36 -14.31 12.37
CA THR A 74 22.75 -14.44 10.96
C THR A 74 22.08 -13.38 10.09
N ILE A 75 22.77 -12.93 9.04
CA ILE A 75 22.23 -12.00 8.03
C ILE A 75 20.93 -12.56 7.40
N ASN A 76 20.84 -13.88 7.22
CA ASN A 76 19.63 -14.54 6.73
C ASN A 76 18.42 -14.34 7.66
N GLU A 77 18.63 -14.35 8.97
CA GLU A 77 17.55 -14.15 9.95
C GLU A 77 17.10 -12.69 9.97
N ILE A 78 18.01 -11.74 9.74
CA ILE A 78 17.67 -10.33 9.52
C ILE A 78 16.84 -10.19 8.24
N TRP A 79 17.28 -10.84 7.16
CA TRP A 79 16.65 -10.70 5.85
C TRP A 79 15.25 -11.30 5.83
N PHE A 80 15.11 -12.58 6.20
CA PHE A 80 13.87 -13.34 6.15
C PHE A 80 12.98 -13.21 7.39
N GLY A 81 13.56 -12.81 8.53
CA GLY A 81 12.85 -12.67 9.80
C GLY A 81 12.80 -13.97 10.60
N VAL A 82 12.65 -13.84 11.92
CA VAL A 82 12.58 -14.96 12.87
C VAL A 82 11.13 -15.30 13.22
N GLU A 83 10.31 -14.28 13.49
CA GLU A 83 8.91 -14.45 13.89
C GLU A 83 7.94 -14.24 12.71
N THR A 84 6.89 -15.03 12.65
CA THR A 84 5.86 -14.96 11.58
C THR A 84 4.87 -13.82 11.78
N HIS A 85 4.45 -13.58 13.02
CA HIS A 85 3.46 -12.56 13.38
C HIS A 85 3.93 -11.78 14.62
N PRO A 86 4.96 -10.91 14.49
CA PRO A 86 5.37 -10.07 15.60
C PRO A 86 4.20 -9.16 16.00
N LYS A 87 3.82 -9.24 17.28
CA LYS A 87 2.71 -8.45 17.84
C LYS A 87 3.22 -7.27 18.65
N ILE A 88 2.62 -6.11 18.43
CA ILE A 88 2.82 -4.91 19.25
C ILE A 88 1.44 -4.51 19.78
N LEU A 89 1.25 -4.56 21.10
CA LEU A 89 -0.03 -4.22 21.74
C LEU A 89 -1.22 -4.97 21.09
N ASP A 90 -1.06 -6.29 20.88
CA ASP A 90 -1.98 -7.19 20.17
C ASP A 90 -2.21 -6.94 18.67
N ILE A 91 -1.55 -5.93 18.08
CA ILE A 91 -1.57 -5.68 16.64
C ILE A 91 -0.48 -6.50 15.96
N ASP A 92 -0.86 -7.34 14.99
CA ASP A 92 0.10 -8.00 14.11
C ASP A 92 0.68 -7.02 13.10
N LEU A 93 1.96 -6.74 13.30
CA LEU A 93 2.70 -5.74 12.55
C LEU A 93 2.72 -6.04 11.04
N LYS A 94 2.83 -7.32 10.66
CA LYS A 94 2.92 -7.72 9.24
C LYS A 94 1.65 -7.36 8.48
N SER A 95 0.50 -7.76 9.04
CA SER A 95 -0.80 -7.46 8.46
C SER A 95 -1.12 -5.97 8.52
N PHE A 96 -0.77 -5.30 9.63
CA PHE A 96 -1.00 -3.88 9.81
C PHE A 96 -0.24 -3.04 8.78
N ILE A 97 1.05 -3.30 8.57
CA ILE A 97 1.87 -2.59 7.58
C ILE A 97 1.26 -2.71 6.18
N LYS A 98 0.98 -3.95 5.75
CA LYS A 98 0.44 -4.18 4.40
C LYS A 98 -0.89 -3.49 4.19
N THR A 99 -1.83 -3.71 5.11
CA THR A 99 -3.23 -3.33 4.92
C THR A 99 -3.46 -1.85 5.21
N ARG A 100 -2.80 -1.27 6.23
CA ARG A 100 -3.06 0.11 6.69
C ARG A 100 -2.08 1.14 6.18
N PHE A 101 -0.86 0.75 5.79
CA PHE A 101 0.10 1.68 5.20
C PHE A 101 0.23 1.46 3.70
N THR A 102 0.72 0.30 3.27
CA THR A 102 1.06 0.05 1.86
C THR A 102 -0.14 0.20 0.94
N MET A 103 -1.26 -0.43 1.30
CA MET A 103 -2.47 -0.40 0.45
C MET A 103 -3.26 0.91 0.58
N VAL A 104 -3.03 1.71 1.62
CA VAL A 104 -3.70 3.01 1.83
C VAL A 104 -2.93 4.17 1.21
N ILE A 105 -1.60 4.14 1.19
CA ILE A 105 -0.82 5.21 0.53
C ILE A 105 -1.06 5.24 -0.98
N TRP A 106 -1.37 4.08 -1.58
CA TRP A 106 -1.61 3.97 -3.02
C TRP A 106 -2.84 4.76 -3.49
N PRO A 107 -4.06 4.59 -2.93
CA PRO A 107 -5.21 5.41 -3.31
C PRO A 107 -5.01 6.89 -2.96
N LEU A 108 -4.33 7.21 -1.86
CA LEU A 108 -3.97 8.60 -1.53
C LEU A 108 -3.07 9.24 -2.60
N TYR A 109 -2.09 8.50 -3.11
CA TYR A 109 -1.24 8.94 -4.21
C TYR A 109 -2.04 9.17 -5.49
N ILE A 110 -2.96 8.25 -5.84
CA ILE A 110 -3.85 8.39 -7.00
C ILE A 110 -4.67 9.69 -6.90
N ILE A 111 -5.33 9.90 -5.77
CA ILE A 111 -6.13 11.12 -5.52
C ILE A 111 -5.24 12.36 -5.64
N SER A 112 -4.05 12.33 -5.04
CA SER A 112 -3.12 13.44 -5.11
C SER A 112 -2.61 13.73 -6.53
N ALA A 113 -2.42 12.69 -7.35
CA ALA A 113 -2.01 12.84 -8.75
C ALA A 113 -3.14 13.47 -9.60
N LEU A 114 -4.40 13.16 -9.31
CA LEU A 114 -5.55 13.81 -9.95
C LEU A 114 -5.61 15.31 -9.62
N TYR A 115 -5.39 15.68 -8.35
CA TYR A 115 -5.27 17.09 -7.96
C TYR A 115 -4.09 17.77 -8.65
N PHE A 116 -2.92 17.12 -8.70
CA PHE A 116 -1.75 17.65 -9.38
C PHE A 116 -2.04 17.97 -10.85
N GLN A 117 -2.63 17.03 -11.60
CA GLN A 117 -2.91 17.26 -13.02
C GLN A 117 -3.94 18.39 -13.23
N LYS A 118 -4.95 18.47 -12.35
CA LYS A 118 -5.94 19.55 -12.38
C LYS A 118 -5.31 20.91 -12.09
N ILE A 119 -4.37 21.00 -11.14
CA ILE A 119 -3.70 22.26 -10.78
C ILE A 119 -2.68 22.68 -11.86
N ALA A 120 -1.86 21.74 -12.33
CA ALA A 120 -0.77 22.03 -13.26
C ALA A 120 -1.25 22.31 -14.70
N TYR A 121 -2.27 21.59 -15.16
CA TYR A 121 -2.73 21.66 -16.57
C TYR A 121 -4.17 22.15 -16.74
N GLY A 122 -4.87 22.46 -15.64
CA GLY A 122 -6.27 22.91 -15.66
C GLY A 122 -7.30 21.82 -16.01
N LYS A 123 -6.86 20.63 -16.44
CA LYS A 123 -7.72 19.50 -16.82
C LYS A 123 -7.08 18.16 -16.47
N VAL A 124 -7.92 17.18 -16.16
CA VAL A 124 -7.50 15.80 -15.94
C VAL A 124 -7.66 15.02 -17.25
N SER A 125 -6.65 14.23 -17.62
CA SER A 125 -6.68 13.41 -18.83
C SER A 125 -7.59 12.18 -18.67
N ASN A 126 -8.27 11.78 -19.75
CA ASN A 126 -9.13 10.59 -19.75
C ASN A 126 -8.35 9.31 -19.39
N SER A 127 -7.12 9.18 -19.88
CA SER A 127 -6.25 8.06 -19.55
C SER A 127 -5.93 8.00 -18.05
N LEU A 128 -5.66 9.13 -17.41
CA LEU A 128 -5.43 9.17 -15.96
C LEU A 128 -6.68 8.78 -15.19
N LEU A 129 -7.86 9.24 -15.59
CA LEU A 129 -9.13 8.88 -14.95
C LEU A 129 -9.42 7.38 -15.05
N CYS A 130 -9.30 6.80 -16.25
CA CYS A 130 -9.49 5.37 -16.50
C CYS A 130 -8.52 4.51 -15.67
N LEU A 131 -7.24 4.86 -15.66
CA LEU A 131 -6.23 4.15 -14.87
C LEU A 131 -6.50 4.28 -13.37
N SER A 132 -6.79 5.49 -12.90
CA SER A 132 -7.09 5.78 -11.48
C SER A 132 -8.28 4.97 -11.01
N LEU A 133 -9.37 4.94 -11.79
CA LEU A 133 -10.57 4.16 -11.47
C LEU A 133 -10.24 2.67 -11.38
N THR A 134 -9.48 2.14 -12.35
CA THR A 134 -9.10 0.72 -12.37
C THR A 134 -8.25 0.34 -11.15
N GLN A 135 -7.26 1.17 -10.79
CA GLN A 135 -6.43 0.91 -9.61
C GLN A 135 -7.23 1.04 -8.30
N ILE A 136 -8.11 2.03 -8.18
CA ILE A 136 -8.99 2.18 -6.99
C ILE A 136 -9.91 0.98 -6.85
N LEU A 137 -10.46 0.44 -7.95
CA LEU A 137 -11.28 -0.78 -7.92
C LEU A 137 -10.47 -1.98 -7.45
N TYR A 138 -9.23 -2.14 -7.92
CA TYR A 138 -8.33 -3.20 -7.45
C TYR A 138 -8.03 -3.08 -5.95
N ILE A 139 -7.68 -1.88 -5.48
CA ILE A 139 -7.41 -1.61 -4.06
C ILE A 139 -8.66 -1.91 -3.22
N SER A 140 -9.82 -1.44 -3.67
CA SER A 140 -11.11 -1.69 -2.99
C SER A 140 -11.41 -3.18 -2.88
N HIS A 141 -11.16 -3.94 -3.95
CA HIS A 141 -11.31 -5.39 -3.95
C HIS A 141 -10.36 -6.06 -2.95
N PHE A 142 -9.08 -5.66 -2.90
CA PHE A 142 -8.14 -6.18 -1.91
C PHE A 142 -8.62 -5.95 -0.47
N HIS A 143 -9.13 -4.75 -0.18
CA HIS A 143 -9.62 -4.42 1.15
C HIS A 143 -10.94 -5.13 1.51
N TRP A 144 -11.79 -5.41 0.52
CA TRP A 144 -13.00 -6.20 0.70
C TRP A 144 -12.67 -7.67 1.00
N SER A 145 -11.67 -8.21 0.31
CA SER A 145 -11.20 -9.59 0.42
C SER A 145 -9.98 -9.71 1.36
N GLU A 146 -9.95 -8.92 2.44
CA GLU A 146 -8.85 -8.91 3.43
C GLU A 146 -8.71 -10.29 4.11
N ASP A 147 -9.81 -11.04 4.24
CA ASP A 147 -9.84 -12.41 4.78
C ASP A 147 -9.05 -13.40 3.90
N LEU A 148 -9.17 -13.30 2.58
CA LEU A 148 -8.40 -14.12 1.64
C LEU A 148 -6.90 -13.82 1.74
N TYR A 149 -6.54 -12.55 1.90
CA TYR A 149 -5.15 -12.15 2.13
C TYR A 149 -4.61 -12.75 3.43
N LEU A 150 -5.34 -12.63 4.54
CA LEU A 150 -4.92 -13.19 5.83
C LEU A 150 -4.75 -14.71 5.77
N ASN A 151 -5.57 -15.37 4.95
CA ASN A 151 -5.53 -16.83 4.75
C ASN A 151 -4.47 -17.31 3.76
N SER A 152 -3.80 -16.41 3.04
CA SER A 152 -2.77 -16.75 2.07
C SER A 152 -1.57 -17.47 2.71
N LEU A 153 -0.93 -18.35 1.92
CA LEU A 153 0.28 -19.08 2.36
C LEU A 153 1.38 -18.13 2.83
N ASP A 154 1.58 -17.05 2.10
CA ASP A 154 2.59 -16.04 2.42
C ASP A 154 2.25 -15.31 3.73
N SER A 155 0.98 -14.98 3.98
CA SER A 155 0.53 -14.42 5.28
C SER A 155 0.82 -15.39 6.43
N LYS A 156 0.43 -16.66 6.29
CA LYS A 156 0.52 -17.68 7.37
C LYS A 156 1.93 -18.20 7.63
N ARG A 157 2.79 -18.25 6.60
CA ARG A 157 4.06 -18.99 6.68
C ARG A 157 5.30 -18.13 6.59
N SER A 158 5.23 -16.99 5.90
CA SER A 158 6.42 -16.14 5.75
C SER A 158 6.70 -15.32 7.01
N SER A 159 7.96 -15.26 7.41
CA SER A 159 8.41 -14.46 8.55
C SER A 159 8.45 -12.97 8.23
N CYS A 160 8.33 -12.14 9.27
CA CYS A 160 8.44 -10.70 9.16
C CYS A 160 9.92 -10.27 9.25
N GLY A 161 10.61 -10.29 8.10
CA GLY A 161 12.00 -9.85 7.96
C GLY A 161 12.14 -8.52 7.24
N PHE A 162 13.39 -8.05 7.14
CA PHE A 162 13.72 -6.80 6.44
C PHE A 162 13.23 -6.78 4.99
N TYR A 163 13.35 -7.91 4.26
CA TYR A 163 12.91 -7.98 2.86
C TYR A 163 11.43 -7.62 2.72
N ARG A 164 10.61 -8.07 3.68
CA ARG A 164 9.17 -7.86 3.67
C ARG A 164 8.82 -6.42 4.04
N LEU A 165 9.46 -5.89 5.08
CA LEU A 165 9.31 -4.50 5.48
C LEU A 165 9.70 -3.54 4.35
N TRP A 166 10.83 -3.78 3.70
CA TRP A 166 11.27 -3.00 2.55
C TRP A 166 10.31 -3.11 1.36
N ALA A 167 9.85 -4.33 1.07
CA ALA A 167 8.90 -4.56 -0.01
C ALA A 167 7.59 -3.80 0.23
N ASP A 168 7.06 -3.80 1.46
CA ASP A 168 5.79 -3.18 1.78
C ASP A 168 5.89 -1.65 1.95
N PHE A 169 6.98 -1.13 2.54
CA PHE A 169 7.15 0.32 2.72
C PHE A 169 7.68 1.05 1.49
N VAL A 170 8.57 0.45 0.71
CA VAL A 170 9.30 1.16 -0.37
C VAL A 170 8.91 0.61 -1.73
N LEU A 171 9.12 -0.69 -1.95
CA LEU A 171 9.02 -1.26 -3.29
C LEU A 171 7.58 -1.23 -3.82
N ALA A 172 6.61 -1.66 -3.01
CA ALA A 172 5.21 -1.72 -3.42
C ALA A 172 4.64 -0.34 -3.73
N PRO A 173 4.78 0.70 -2.86
CA PRO A 173 4.34 2.05 -3.21
C PRO A 173 4.97 2.55 -4.51
N VAL A 174 6.30 2.44 -4.67
CA VAL A 174 7.01 2.94 -5.85
C VAL A 174 6.55 2.26 -7.14
N ILE A 175 6.43 0.92 -7.15
CA ILE A 175 6.05 0.18 -8.35
C ILE A 175 4.57 0.42 -8.70
N TYR A 176 3.68 0.34 -7.70
CA TYR A 176 2.24 0.43 -7.95
C TYR A 176 1.80 1.82 -8.39
N THR A 177 2.49 2.87 -7.92
CA THR A 177 2.19 4.24 -8.33
C THR A 177 2.87 4.65 -9.63
N ALA A 178 3.90 3.94 -10.10
CA ALA A 178 4.66 4.32 -11.29
C ALA A 178 3.80 4.57 -12.56
N PRO A 179 2.78 3.75 -12.89
CA PRO A 179 1.91 4.01 -14.04
C PRO A 179 1.16 5.35 -13.92
N ILE A 180 0.70 5.70 -12.72
CA ILE A 180 0.04 6.97 -12.44
C ILE A 180 1.04 8.12 -12.62
N THR A 181 2.24 7.99 -12.05
CA THR A 181 3.31 9.00 -12.13
C THR A 181 3.67 9.34 -13.58
N VAL A 182 3.79 8.32 -14.43
CA VAL A 182 4.12 8.50 -15.85
C VAL A 182 2.98 9.24 -16.57
N ILE A 183 1.73 8.80 -16.42
CA ILE A 183 0.61 9.43 -17.13
C ILE A 183 0.32 10.86 -16.62
N SER A 184 0.50 11.11 -15.32
CA SER A 184 0.25 12.44 -14.75
C SER A 184 1.31 13.45 -15.18
N HIS A 185 2.58 13.05 -15.37
CA HIS A 185 3.65 13.91 -15.89
C HIS A 185 3.58 14.11 -17.41
N TYR A 186 3.34 13.06 -18.19
CA TYR A 186 3.35 13.12 -19.64
C TYR A 186 1.93 13.37 -20.19
N HIS A 187 1.47 14.62 -20.12
CA HIS A 187 0.14 15.03 -20.61
C HIS A 187 -0.09 14.81 -22.13
N LEU A 188 0.98 14.64 -22.93
CA LEU A 188 0.94 14.75 -24.39
C LEU A 188 0.66 13.45 -25.17
N GLY A 189 0.47 12.31 -24.49
CA GLY A 189 0.29 11.01 -25.14
C GLY A 189 -0.98 10.29 -24.69
N THR A 190 -2.14 10.97 -24.62
CA THR A 190 -3.39 10.29 -24.30
C THR A 190 -3.73 9.30 -25.41
N VAL A 191 -3.72 8.01 -25.06
CA VAL A 191 -4.25 6.95 -25.90
C VAL A 191 -5.72 7.27 -26.20
N GLY A 192 -6.20 6.94 -27.40
CA GLY A 192 -7.58 7.24 -27.80
C GLY A 192 -8.60 6.71 -26.78
N LEU A 193 -9.71 7.43 -26.59
CA LEU A 193 -10.72 7.11 -25.57
C LEU A 193 -11.19 5.64 -25.63
N ILE A 194 -11.43 5.13 -26.84
CA ILE A 194 -11.84 3.74 -27.08
C ILE A 194 -10.82 2.75 -26.52
N SER A 195 -9.52 3.00 -26.76
CA SER A 195 -8.46 2.13 -26.27
C SER A 195 -8.33 2.17 -24.74
N ASN A 196 -8.49 3.34 -24.11
CA ASN A 196 -8.55 3.42 -22.64
C ASN A 196 -9.73 2.62 -22.08
N CYS A 197 -10.90 2.71 -22.71
CA CYS A 197 -12.07 1.94 -22.30
C CYS A 197 -11.81 0.43 -22.41
N ILE A 198 -11.23 -0.03 -23.52
CA ILE A 198 -10.89 -1.46 -23.73
C ILE A 198 -9.89 -1.94 -22.68
N PHE A 199 -8.81 -1.18 -22.43
CA PHE A 199 -7.83 -1.59 -21.40
C PHE A 199 -8.44 -1.60 -20.01
N SER A 200 -9.30 -0.63 -19.69
CA SER A 200 -9.98 -0.57 -18.39
C SER A 200 -10.96 -1.73 -18.22
N THR A 201 -11.75 -2.08 -19.25
CA THR A 201 -12.69 -3.20 -19.16
C THR A 201 -11.97 -4.54 -19.05
N ILE A 202 -10.88 -4.74 -19.79
CA ILE A 202 -10.05 -5.95 -19.67
C ILE A 202 -9.45 -6.04 -18.26
N ALA A 203 -8.94 -4.94 -17.71
CA ALA A 203 -8.38 -4.93 -16.37
C ALA A 203 -9.45 -5.19 -15.29
N VAL A 204 -10.63 -4.58 -15.41
CA VAL A 204 -11.75 -4.85 -14.49
C VAL A 204 -12.20 -6.31 -14.59
N ALA A 205 -12.31 -6.85 -15.81
CA ALA A 205 -12.61 -8.27 -16.00
C ALA A 205 -11.56 -9.16 -15.33
N SER A 206 -10.27 -8.86 -15.50
CA SER A 206 -9.21 -9.66 -14.86
C SER A 206 -9.30 -9.64 -13.34
N ILE A 207 -9.64 -8.49 -12.74
CA ILE A 207 -9.83 -8.36 -11.29
C ILE A 207 -10.97 -9.28 -10.82
N ILE A 208 -12.09 -9.29 -11.54
CA ILE A 208 -13.25 -10.11 -11.19
C ILE A 208 -12.96 -11.61 -11.38
N PHE A 209 -12.23 -11.99 -12.43
CA PHE A 209 -11.91 -13.40 -12.69
C PHE A 209 -10.80 -13.98 -11.80
N THR A 210 -9.98 -13.13 -11.18
CA THR A 210 -8.96 -13.56 -10.20
C THR A 210 -9.42 -13.47 -8.75
N ALA A 211 -10.63 -12.96 -8.52
CA ALA A 211 -11.32 -12.98 -7.24
C ALA A 211 -11.93 -14.37 -6.95
#